data_AF-A0A255GJA1-F1
#
_entry.id   AF-A0A255GJA1-F1
#
_cell.length_a   1.000
_cell.length_b   1.000
_cell.length_c   1.000
_cell.angle_alpha   90.00
_cell.angle_beta   90.00
_cell.angle_gamma   90.00
#
_symmetry.space_group_name_H-M   'P 1'
#
loop_
_entity.id
_entity.type
_entity.pdbx_description
1 polymer ?
#
loop_
_entity_poly.entity_id
_entity_poly.type
_entity_poly.pdbx_seq_one_letter_code
_entity_poly.pdbx_strand_id
1 'polypeptide(L)'
;MQSDPLQPLKMTVGTLAAGCVIIGVVASMVMPAPEEPASPGQQVLPILLPLITAAVGWAFLRRPPAPTGDQDTGPQAMAALRSRTTLAAAVTEAGGFLAFAFGFVFEFPPLAVTIALVLAGVLVLAVAWPRMSRLEEWEREMRRQVRR
;
A
#
# COMPACT_ATOMS: atom_id res chain seq x y z
N MET A 1 4.19 -8.17 29.67
CA MET A 1 3.45 -8.09 28.39
C MET A 1 4.50 -7.95 27.29
N GLN A 2 4.70 -8.97 26.46
CA GLN A 2 5.48 -8.78 25.22
C GLN A 2 4.64 -7.91 24.28
N SER A 3 5.19 -6.80 23.83
CA SER A 3 4.59 -5.98 22.78
C SER A 3 4.48 -6.82 21.50
N ASP A 4 3.37 -6.68 20.78
CA ASP A 4 3.18 -7.34 19.49
C ASP A 4 4.37 -6.96 18.58
N PRO A 5 5.17 -7.93 18.10
CA PRO A 5 6.37 -7.64 17.31
C PRO A 5 6.05 -6.92 15.99
N LEU A 6 4.79 -6.96 15.53
CA LEU A 6 4.32 -6.28 14.33
C LEU A 6 3.81 -4.85 14.60
N GLN A 7 3.74 -4.41 15.86
CA GLN A 7 3.21 -3.09 16.21
C GLN A 7 3.91 -1.94 15.46
N PRO A 8 5.25 -1.92 15.31
CA PRO A 8 5.92 -0.89 14.51
C PRO A 8 5.46 -0.87 13.04
N LEU A 9 5.26 -2.05 12.42
CA LEU A 9 4.78 -2.13 11.05
C LEU A 9 3.33 -1.64 10.93
N LYS A 10 2.47 -2.02 11.88
CA LYS A 10 1.06 -1.57 11.92
C LYS A 10 0.98 -0.05 12.01
N MET A 11 1.84 0.56 12.84
CA MET A 11 1.94 2.02 12.92
C MET A 11 2.38 2.62 11.58
N THR A 12 3.44 2.10 10.95
CA THR A 12 3.89 2.61 9.64
C THR A 12 2.81 2.51 8.56
N VAL A 13 2.17 1.35 8.42
CA VAL A 13 1.10 1.13 7.43
C VAL A 13 -0.11 2.01 7.73
N GLY A 14 -0.47 2.16 9.01
CA GLY A 14 -1.55 3.06 9.45
C GLY A 14 -1.26 4.52 9.12
N THR A 15 -0.04 4.99 9.37
CA THR A 15 0.36 6.37 9.04
C THR A 15 0.36 6.63 7.53
N LEU A 16 0.83 5.69 6.72
CA LEU A 16 0.77 5.81 5.25
C LEU A 16 -0.68 5.89 4.76
N ALA A 17 -1.55 5.01 5.24
CA ALA A 17 -2.97 5.04 4.89
C ALA A 17 -3.66 6.35 5.33
N ALA A 18 -3.35 6.83 6.53
CA ALA A 18 -3.85 8.11 7.03
C ALA A 18 -3.35 9.29 6.19
N GLY A 19 -2.09 9.25 5.73
CA GLY A 19 -1.52 10.23 4.81
C GLY A 19 -2.35 10.40 3.54
N CYS A 20 -2.75 9.29 2.91
CA CYS A 20 -3.62 9.34 1.72
C CYS A 20 -4.95 10.07 2.00
N VAL A 21 -5.58 9.78 3.15
CA VAL A 21 -6.86 10.38 3.54
C VAL A 21 -6.70 11.88 3.80
N ILE A 22 -5.64 12.28 4.52
CA ILE A 22 -5.34 13.68 4.80
C ILE A 22 -5.13 14.45 3.49
N ILE A 23 -4.34 13.91 2.56
CA ILE A 23 -4.14 14.52 1.24
C ILE A 23 -5.48 14.58 0.48
N GLY A 24 -6.34 13.58 0.60
CA GLY A 24 -7.69 13.58 0.02
C GLY A 24 -8.57 14.74 0.50
N VAL A 25 -8.51 15.05 1.81
CA VAL A 25 -9.20 16.20 2.39
C VAL A 25 -8.60 17.50 1.86
N VAL A 26 -7.27 17.62 1.84
CA VAL A 26 -6.60 18.83 1.31
C VAL A 26 -6.94 19.04 -0.17
N ALA A 27 -6.88 17.99 -0.99
CA ALA A 27 -7.23 18.03 -2.41
C ALA A 27 -8.65 18.58 -2.64
N SER A 28 -9.61 18.19 -1.79
CA SER A 28 -11.00 18.70 -1.89
C SER A 28 -11.15 20.19 -1.60
N MET A 29 -10.17 20.81 -0.91
CA MET A 29 -10.18 22.23 -0.58
C MET A 29 -9.40 23.09 -1.57
N VAL A 30 -8.38 22.52 -2.24
CA VAL A 30 -7.45 23.27 -3.10
C VAL A 30 -7.69 23.08 -4.60
N MET A 31 -8.32 21.98 -5.01
CA MET A 31 -8.56 21.72 -6.42
C MET A 31 -9.82 22.47 -6.89
N PRO A 32 -9.73 23.24 -7.99
CA PRO A 32 -10.88 23.96 -8.53
C PRO A 32 -11.94 22.98 -9.03
N ALA A 33 -13.22 23.36 -8.87
CA ALA A 33 -14.32 22.62 -9.46
C ALA A 33 -14.25 22.74 -10.99
N PRO A 34 -14.43 21.64 -11.74
CA PRO A 34 -14.41 21.71 -13.20
C PRO A 34 -15.60 22.54 -13.69
N GLU A 35 -15.33 23.44 -14.64
CA GLU A 35 -16.36 24.31 -15.24
C GLU A 35 -17.30 23.52 -16.17
N GLU A 36 -16.81 22.42 -16.73
CA GLU A 36 -17.55 21.52 -17.61
C GLU A 36 -17.79 20.15 -16.97
N PRO A 37 -18.91 19.48 -17.30
CA PRO A 37 -19.16 18.13 -16.82
C PRO A 37 -18.08 17.17 -17.30
N ALA A 38 -17.37 16.57 -16.35
CA ALA A 38 -16.24 15.72 -16.64
C ALA A 38 -16.65 14.48 -17.43
N SER A 39 -15.87 14.18 -18.46
CA SER A 39 -16.03 12.97 -19.27
C SER A 39 -15.90 11.71 -18.39
N PRO A 40 -16.54 10.59 -18.76
CA PRO A 40 -16.41 9.33 -18.02
C PRO A 40 -14.94 8.89 -17.81
N GLY A 41 -14.08 9.17 -18.79
CA GLY A 41 -12.65 8.88 -18.69
C GLY A 41 -11.96 9.65 -17.56
N GLN A 42 -12.26 10.93 -17.40
CA GLN A 42 -11.71 11.77 -16.32
C GLN A 42 -12.20 11.36 -14.93
N GLN A 43 -13.37 10.71 -14.84
CA GLN A 43 -13.88 10.19 -13.57
C GLN A 43 -13.22 8.86 -13.17
N VAL A 44 -12.90 8.00 -14.14
CA VAL A 44 -12.38 6.65 -13.88
C VAL A 44 -10.86 6.60 -13.79
N LEU A 45 -10.17 7.38 -14.62
CA LEU A 45 -8.70 7.33 -14.73
C LEU A 45 -7.95 7.54 -13.40
N PRO A 46 -8.35 8.50 -12.52
CA PRO A 46 -7.73 8.67 -11.21
C PRO A 46 -7.82 7.42 -10.32
N ILE A 47 -8.91 6.66 -10.46
CA ILE A 47 -9.22 5.47 -9.64
C ILE A 47 -8.37 4.27 -10.08
N LEU A 48 -7.97 4.21 -11.35
CA LEU A 48 -7.15 3.10 -11.86
C LEU A 48 -5.74 3.08 -11.25
N LEU A 49 -5.15 4.24 -10.97
CA LEU A 49 -3.80 4.36 -10.42
C LEU A 49 -3.62 3.65 -9.06
N PRO A 50 -4.45 3.90 -8.02
CA PRO A 50 -4.35 3.17 -6.76
C PRO A 50 -4.66 1.67 -6.93
N LEU A 51 -5.50 1.26 -7.88
CA LEU A 51 -5.77 -0.15 -8.17
C LEU A 51 -4.55 -0.87 -8.76
N ILE A 52 -3.89 -0.25 -9.76
CA ILE A 52 -2.71 -0.81 -10.42
C ILE A 52 -1.56 -0.95 -9.41
N THR A 53 -1.30 0.11 -8.65
CA THR A 53 -0.23 0.10 -7.64
C THR A 53 -0.51 -0.87 -6.49
N ALA A 54 -1.77 -1.02 -6.06
CA ALA A 54 -2.17 -2.05 -5.10
C ALA A 54 -1.91 -3.48 -5.62
N ALA A 55 -2.20 -3.74 -6.90
CA ALA A 55 -1.90 -5.03 -7.52
C ALA A 55 -0.40 -5.34 -7.52
N VAL A 56 0.43 -4.33 -7.82
CA VAL A 56 1.89 -4.44 -7.75
C VAL A 56 2.37 -4.67 -6.30
N GLY A 57 1.86 -3.90 -5.34
CA GLY A 57 2.18 -4.07 -3.91
C GLY A 57 1.81 -5.46 -3.40
N TRP A 58 0.64 -5.97 -3.79
CA TRP A 58 0.21 -7.33 -3.47
C TRP A 58 1.15 -8.39 -4.05
N ALA A 59 1.62 -8.22 -5.29
CA ALA A 59 2.55 -9.15 -5.92
C ALA A 59 3.87 -9.27 -5.13
N PHE A 60 4.42 -8.16 -4.64
CA PHE A 60 5.63 -8.14 -3.81
C PHE A 60 5.44 -8.87 -2.47
N LEU A 61 4.24 -8.79 -1.89
CA LEU A 61 3.92 -9.34 -0.58
C LEU A 61 3.37 -10.78 -0.64
N ARG A 62 3.16 -11.34 -1.83
CA ARG A 62 2.53 -12.66 -1.98
C ARG A 62 3.44 -13.83 -1.64
N ARG A 63 4.75 -13.73 -1.87
CA ARG A 63 5.67 -14.87 -1.76
C ARG A 63 6.79 -14.61 -0.75
N PRO A 64 7.16 -15.56 0.11
CA PRO A 64 8.36 -15.42 0.94
C PRO A 64 9.62 -15.35 0.05
N PRO A 65 10.68 -14.63 0.48
CA PRO A 65 11.97 -14.71 -0.19
C PRO A 65 12.61 -16.08 0.00
N ALA A 66 13.54 -16.42 -0.90
CA ALA A 66 14.42 -17.56 -0.70
C ALA A 66 15.29 -17.34 0.55
N PRO A 67 15.52 -18.36 1.38
CA PRO A 67 16.45 -18.28 2.51
C PRO A 67 17.87 -18.00 1.99
N THR A 68 18.66 -17.26 2.78
CA THR A 68 20.06 -16.98 2.44
C THR A 68 20.97 -17.68 3.44
N GLY A 69 21.59 -18.79 3.00
CA GLY A 69 22.51 -19.57 3.81
C GLY A 69 21.87 -20.22 5.04
N ASP A 70 22.72 -20.57 6.02
CA ASP A 70 22.34 -21.29 7.24
C ASP A 70 21.86 -20.39 8.39
N GLN A 71 21.37 -19.18 8.08
CA GLN A 71 20.91 -18.25 9.12
C GLN A 71 19.58 -18.68 9.76
N ASP A 72 19.35 -18.22 11.00
CA ASP A 72 18.10 -18.45 11.70
C ASP A 72 16.89 -17.93 10.91
N THR A 73 16.02 -18.86 10.51
CA THR A 73 14.84 -18.60 9.68
C THR A 73 13.85 -17.60 10.27
N GLY A 74 13.75 -17.48 11.60
CA GLY A 74 12.82 -16.58 12.30
C GLY A 74 13.14 -15.09 12.09
N PRO A 75 14.33 -14.61 12.55
CA PRO A 75 14.77 -13.23 12.30
C PRO A 75 14.77 -12.85 10.81
N GLN A 76 15.13 -13.79 9.93
CA GLN A 76 15.13 -13.55 8.49
C GLN A 76 13.71 -13.35 7.93
N ALA A 77 12.75 -14.19 8.32
CA ALA A 77 11.36 -14.05 7.91
C ALA A 77 10.74 -12.73 8.40
N MET A 78 11.05 -12.31 9.63
CA MET A 78 10.60 -11.03 10.17
C MET A 78 11.19 -9.84 9.39
N ALA A 79 12.49 -9.85 9.12
CA ALA A 79 13.15 -8.79 8.35
C ALA A 79 12.58 -8.70 6.92
N ALA A 80 12.36 -9.85 6.28
CA ALA A 80 11.71 -9.95 4.98
C ALA A 80 10.27 -9.44 4.98
N LEU A 81 9.49 -9.80 6.01
CA LEU A 81 8.13 -9.33 6.15
C LEU A 81 8.10 -7.81 6.33
N ARG A 82 8.99 -7.26 7.15
CA ARG A 82 9.11 -5.81 7.34
C ARG A 82 9.44 -5.08 6.06
N SER A 83 10.49 -5.49 5.34
CA SER A 83 10.90 -4.81 4.10
C SER A 83 9.81 -4.88 3.03
N ARG A 84 9.22 -6.06 2.81
CA ARG A 84 8.19 -6.25 1.78
C ARG A 84 6.87 -5.59 2.14
N THR A 85 6.49 -5.57 3.41
CA THR A 85 5.28 -4.88 3.86
C THR A 85 5.40 -3.38 3.68
N THR A 86 6.52 -2.79 4.11
CA THR A 86 6.78 -1.35 3.92
C THR A 86 6.84 -0.99 2.44
N LEU A 87 7.51 -1.81 1.61
CA LEU A 87 7.57 -1.59 0.17
C LEU A 87 6.17 -1.67 -0.47
N ALA A 88 5.39 -2.70 -0.14
CA ALA A 88 4.03 -2.85 -0.66
C ALA A 88 3.12 -1.70 -0.25
N ALA A 89 3.22 -1.23 1.00
CA ALA A 89 2.49 -0.07 1.49
C ALA A 89 2.89 1.21 0.73
N ALA A 90 4.20 1.46 0.58
CA ALA A 90 4.71 2.64 -0.13
C ALA A 90 4.33 2.64 -1.61
N VAL A 91 4.43 1.49 -2.29
CA VAL A 91 4.01 1.37 -3.71
C VAL A 91 2.52 1.66 -3.85
N THR A 92 1.69 1.11 -2.97
CA THR A 92 0.22 1.32 -3.01
C THR A 92 -0.14 2.77 -2.69
N GLU A 93 0.53 3.38 -1.72
CA GLU A 93 0.37 4.79 -1.34
C GLU A 93 0.77 5.74 -2.49
N ALA A 94 1.87 5.43 -3.19
CA ALA A 94 2.31 6.19 -4.36
C ALA A 94 1.23 6.26 -5.46
N GLY A 95 0.33 5.27 -5.57
CA GLY A 95 -0.81 5.35 -6.47
C GLY A 95 -1.77 6.48 -6.15
N GLY A 96 -1.99 6.77 -4.87
CA GLY A 96 -2.77 7.93 -4.41
C GLY A 96 -2.06 9.24 -4.74
N PHE A 97 -0.75 9.31 -4.49
CA PHE A 97 0.04 10.49 -4.85
C PHE A 97 0.04 10.77 -6.36
N LEU A 98 0.18 9.73 -7.19
CA LEU A 98 0.07 9.85 -8.65
C LEU A 98 -1.33 10.31 -9.07
N ALA A 99 -2.40 9.78 -8.46
CA ALA A 99 -3.76 10.23 -8.74
C ALA A 99 -3.96 11.71 -8.41
N PHE A 100 -3.38 12.19 -7.31
CA PHE A 100 -3.37 13.61 -6.97
C PHE A 100 -2.58 14.44 -7.98
N ALA A 101 -1.33 14.06 -8.29
CA ALA A 101 -0.48 14.79 -9.22
C ALA A 101 -1.10 14.88 -10.62
N PHE A 102 -1.61 13.76 -11.15
CA PHE A 102 -2.31 13.74 -12.43
C PHE A 102 -3.63 14.50 -12.38
N GLY A 103 -4.37 14.41 -11.26
CA GLY A 103 -5.58 15.19 -11.06
C GLY A 103 -5.32 16.69 -11.13
N PHE A 104 -4.22 17.15 -10.55
CA PHE A 104 -3.82 18.55 -10.60
C PHE A 104 -3.36 18.97 -12.01
N VAL A 105 -2.54 18.16 -12.68
CA VAL A 105 -1.99 18.49 -14.01
C VAL A 105 -3.03 18.42 -15.12
N PHE A 106 -3.95 17.47 -15.06
CA PHE A 106 -4.97 17.22 -16.08
C PHE A 106 -6.37 17.71 -15.67
N GLU A 107 -6.45 18.48 -14.59
CA GLU A 107 -7.68 19.11 -14.09
C GLU A 107 -8.83 18.11 -13.91
N PHE A 108 -8.53 16.95 -13.32
CA PHE A 108 -9.57 15.97 -13.02
C PHE A 108 -10.51 16.48 -11.92
N PRO A 109 -11.78 16.01 -11.91
CA PRO A 109 -12.73 16.40 -10.90
C PRO A 109 -12.20 16.16 -9.49
N PRO A 110 -12.24 17.18 -8.60
CA PRO A 110 -11.75 17.04 -7.23
C PRO A 110 -12.33 15.83 -6.51
N LEU A 111 -13.62 15.55 -6.72
CA LEU A 111 -14.31 14.41 -6.14
C LEU A 111 -13.70 13.07 -6.58
N ALA A 112 -13.34 12.91 -7.85
CA ALA A 112 -12.75 11.68 -8.37
C ALA A 112 -11.33 11.46 -7.79
N VAL A 113 -10.56 12.54 -7.64
CA VAL A 113 -9.23 12.51 -7.02
C VAL A 113 -9.32 12.20 -5.52
N THR A 114 -10.26 12.80 -4.80
CA THR A 114 -10.51 12.50 -3.38
C THR A 114 -10.93 11.04 -3.19
N ILE A 115 -11.82 10.51 -4.04
CA ILE A 115 -12.20 9.09 -4.00
C ILE A 115 -10.97 8.21 -4.25
N ALA A 116 -10.14 8.53 -5.24
CA ALA A 116 -8.92 7.79 -5.52
C ALA A 116 -7.93 7.79 -4.35
N LEU A 117 -7.77 8.92 -3.66
CA LEU A 117 -6.92 9.06 -2.48
C LEU A 117 -7.43 8.26 -1.27
N VAL A 118 -8.74 8.33 -0.99
CA VAL A 118 -9.36 7.51 0.07
C VAL A 118 -9.24 6.03 -0.25
N LEU A 119 -9.48 5.65 -1.51
CA LEU A 119 -9.31 4.28 -1.99
C LEU A 119 -7.86 3.82 -1.83
N ALA A 120 -6.86 4.65 -2.15
CA ALA A 120 -5.45 4.35 -1.93
C ALA A 120 -5.17 4.01 -0.46
N GLY A 121 -5.67 4.82 0.47
CA GLY A 121 -5.54 4.56 1.91
C GLY A 121 -6.16 3.22 2.34
N VAL A 122 -7.36 2.92 1.84
CA VAL A 122 -8.01 1.62 2.08
C VAL A 122 -7.20 0.46 1.50
N LEU A 123 -6.65 0.62 0.29
CA LEU A 123 -5.84 -0.40 -0.36
C LEU A 123 -4.49 -0.62 0.32
N VAL A 124 -3.86 0.43 0.86
CA VAL A 124 -2.66 0.29 1.70
C VAL A 124 -2.94 -0.64 2.88
N LEU A 125 -4.07 -0.44 3.57
CA LEU A 125 -4.49 -1.32 4.65
C LEU A 125 -4.81 -2.73 4.13
N ALA A 126 -5.58 -2.86 3.05
CA ALA A 126 -6.00 -4.15 2.54
C ALA A 126 -4.82 -5.03 2.05
N VAL A 127 -3.86 -4.41 1.36
CA VAL A 127 -2.70 -5.10 0.77
C VAL A 127 -1.63 -5.34 1.82
N ALA A 128 -1.23 -4.29 2.53
CA ALA A 128 -0.02 -4.28 3.34
C ALA A 128 -0.28 -4.42 4.84
N TRP A 129 -1.49 -4.77 5.31
CA TRP A 129 -1.67 -5.03 6.74
C TRP A 129 -0.81 -6.21 7.22
N PRO A 130 0.10 -5.99 8.20
CA PRO A 130 0.94 -7.05 8.72
C PRO A 130 0.13 -7.99 9.61
N ARG A 131 0.26 -9.31 9.39
CA ARG A 131 -0.45 -10.35 10.15
C ARG A 131 0.54 -11.37 10.68
N MET A 132 0.36 -11.79 11.94
CA MET A 132 1.17 -12.85 12.56
C MET A 132 1.07 -14.17 11.79
N SER A 133 -0.12 -14.51 11.28
CA SER A 133 -0.33 -15.71 10.48
C SER A 133 0.55 -15.76 9.22
N ARG A 134 0.83 -14.60 8.61
CA ARG A 134 1.70 -14.50 7.42
C ARG A 134 3.17 -14.69 7.80
N LEU A 135 3.60 -14.16 8.94
CA LEU A 135 4.94 -14.39 9.47
C LEU A 135 5.17 -15.89 9.71
N GLU A 136 4.25 -16.54 10.42
CA GLU A 136 4.32 -17.99 10.71
C GLU A 136 4.28 -18.84 9.44
N GLU A 137 3.53 -18.42 8.41
CA GLU A 137 3.53 -19.06 7.09
C GLU A 137 4.88 -18.92 6.40
N TRP A 138 5.46 -17.73 6.40
CA TRP A 138 6.76 -17.47 5.77
C TRP A 138 7.90 -18.20 6.48
N GLU A 139 7.90 -18.22 7.82
CA GLU A 139 8.87 -18.99 8.59
C GLU A 139 8.80 -20.48 8.27
N ARG A 140 7.58 -21.05 8.20
CA ARG A 140 7.38 -22.45 7.83
C ARG A 140 7.85 -22.75 6.41
N GLU A 141 7.57 -21.87 5.47
CA GLU A 141 7.94 -22.05 4.06
C GLU A 141 9.46 -21.91 3.86
N MET A 142 10.11 -20.96 4.52
CA MET A 142 11.56 -20.82 4.48
C MET A 142 12.28 -22.04 5.10
N ARG A 143 11.78 -22.57 6.23
CA ARG A 143 12.32 -23.82 6.81
C ARG A 143 12.17 -25.02 5.88
N ARG A 144 11.11 -25.08 5.07
CA ARG A 144 10.93 -26.13 4.05
C ARG A 144 11.93 -25.99 2.91
N GLN A 145 12.25 -24.77 2.51
CA GLN A 145 13.22 -24.50 1.44
C GLN A 145 14.65 -24.87 1.84
N VAL A 146 15.06 -24.66 3.10
CA VAL A 146 16.39 -25.06 3.61
C VAL A 146 16.57 -26.59 3.65
N ARG A 147 15.48 -27.36 3.79
CA ARG A 147 15.55 -28.84 3.85
C ARG A 147 15.61 -29.52 2.48
N ARG A 148 15.47 -28.78 1.39
CA ARG A 148 15.52 -29.30 0.01
C ARG A 148 16.89 -29.02 -0.59
#